data_AF-A0A1I5M392-F1
#
_entry.id   AF-A0A1I5M392-F1
#
_cell.length_a   1.000
_cell.length_b   1.000
_cell.length_c   1.000
_cell.angle_alpha   90.00
_cell.angle_beta   90.00
_cell.angle_gamma   90.00
#
_symmetry.space_group_name_H-M   'P 1'
#
loop_
_entity.id
_entity.type
_entity.pdbx_description
1 polymer ?
#
loop_
_entity_poly.entity_id
_entity_poly.type
_entity_poly.pdbx_seq_one_letter_code
_entity_poly.pdbx_strand_id
1 'polypeptide(L)' 'MATNTTVEVFVHLDHSGYRTKTIKGKKASCTYDAKLAVERLADKLFPDFHKTIERQPCSPVGRLHSKWLIVPGEAIR' A
#
# COMPACT_ATOMS: atom_id res chain seq x y z
N MET A 1 20.36 -7.66 -8.37
CA MET A 1 19.35 -7.44 -9.43
C MET A 1 18.28 -6.54 -8.85
N ALA A 2 18.17 -5.29 -9.33
CA ALA A 2 17.13 -4.37 -8.88
C ALA A 2 15.81 -4.83 -9.50
N THR A 3 14.93 -5.43 -8.70
CA THR A 3 13.59 -5.79 -9.14
C THR A 3 12.78 -4.50 -9.28
N ASN A 4 12.58 -4.05 -10.52
CA ASN A 4 11.64 -2.98 -10.93
C ASN A 4 10.18 -3.38 -10.60
N THR A 5 9.87 -3.60 -9.32
CA THR A 5 8.58 -4.13 -8.88
C THR A 5 7.90 -3.12 -7.97
N THR A 6 7.82 -1.87 -8.45
CA THR A 6 6.92 -0.89 -7.86
C THR A 6 5.51 -1.45 -7.86
N VAL A 7 4.83 -1.36 -6.71
CA VAL A 7 3.47 -1.89 -6.53
C VAL A 7 2.49 -0.74 -6.39
N GLU A 8 1.52 -0.67 -7.30
CA GLU A 8 0.39 0.24 -7.17
C GLU A 8 -0.62 -0.29 -6.14
N VAL A 9 -1.00 0.57 -5.20
CA VAL A 9 -1.95 0.24 -4.13
C VAL A 9 -3.13 1.21 -4.16
N PHE A 10 -4.33 0.64 -4.22
CA PHE A 10 -5.57 1.39 -4.09
C PHE A 10 -6.16 1.16 -2.69
N VAL A 11 -6.43 2.24 -1.99
CA VAL A 11 -7.11 2.24 -0.68
C VAL A 11 -8.55 2.66 -0.89
N HIS A 12 -9.47 1.86 -0.37
CA HIS A 12 -10.89 2.17 -0.35
C HIS A 12 -11.31 2.57 1.06
N LEU A 13 -12.25 3.50 1.14
CA LEU A 13 -12.99 3.77 2.36
C LEU A 13 -14.09 2.72 2.49
N ASP A 14 -14.07 1.98 3.59
CA ASP A 14 -15.13 1.06 4.00
C ASP A 14 -15.80 1.61 5.27
N HIS A 15 -16.93 1.02 5.68
CA HIS A 15 -17.68 1.49 6.85
C HIS A 15 -16.85 1.53 8.15
N SER A 16 -15.75 0.78 8.20
CA SER A 16 -14.84 0.68 9.35
C SER A 16 -13.47 1.35 9.14
N GLY A 17 -13.30 2.17 8.10
CA GLY A 17 -12.07 2.92 7.84
C GLY A 17 -11.41 2.57 6.50
N TYR A 18 -10.09 2.49 6.48
CA TYR A 18 -9.29 2.35 5.27
C TYR A 18 -8.88 0.90 5.01
N ARG A 19 -9.06 0.43 3.78
CA ARG A 19 -8.69 -0.93 3.37
C ARG A 19 -7.98 -0.92 2.02
N THR A 20 -6.84 -1.59 1.95
CA THR A 20 -6.13 -1.81 0.68
C THR A 20 -6.88 -2.85 -0.16
N LYS A 21 -6.77 -2.76 -1.49
CA LYS A 21 -7.06 -3.92 -2.35
C LYS A 21 -6.15 -5.10 -2.01
N THR A 22 -6.59 -6.30 -2.37
CA THR A 22 -5.76 -7.50 -2.27
C THR A 22 -4.69 -7.47 -3.35
N ILE A 23 -3.42 -7.61 -2.96
CA ILE A 23 -2.26 -7.64 -3.87
C ILE A 23 -1.41 -8.83 -3.47
N LYS A 24 -1.09 -9.71 -4.44
CA LYS A 24 -0.36 -10.97 -4.21
C LYS A 24 -0.93 -11.79 -3.04
N GLY A 25 -2.26 -11.86 -2.92
CA GLY A 25 -2.97 -12.55 -1.83
C GLY A 25 -2.95 -11.84 -0.48
N LYS A 26 -2.26 -10.69 -0.34
CA LYS A 26 -2.13 -9.93 0.91
C LYS A 26 -3.00 -8.67 0.87
N LYS A 27 -3.53 -8.28 2.02
CA LYS A 27 -4.28 -7.02 2.23
C LYS A 27 -4.03 -6.48 3.64
N ALA A 28 -4.31 -5.20 3.83
CA ALA A 28 -4.26 -4.56 5.13
C ALA A 28 -5.38 -3.53 5.29
N SER A 29 -5.65 -3.18 6.54
CA SER A 29 -6.62 -2.15 6.91
C SER A 29 -6.14 -1.36 8.12
N CYS A 30 -6.69 -0.16 8.26
CA CYS A 30 -6.52 0.73 9.39
C CYS A 30 -7.80 1.55 9.56
N THR A 31 -8.26 1.74 10.79
CA THR A 31 -9.52 2.45 11.06
C THR A 31 -9.38 3.97 10.89
N TYR A 32 -8.18 4.52 11.08
CA TYR A 32 -7.97 5.98 11.19
C TYR A 32 -6.96 6.57 10.21
N ASP A 33 -6.14 5.77 9.52
CA ASP A 33 -5.16 6.30 8.56
C ASP A 33 -4.95 5.37 7.34
N ALA A 34 -5.19 5.92 6.15
CA ALA A 34 -4.93 5.26 4.87
C ALA A 34 -3.46 4.91 4.66
N LYS A 35 -2.53 5.79 5.08
CA LYS A 35 -1.09 5.58 4.90
C LYS A 35 -0.62 4.38 5.71
N LEU A 36 -1.03 4.30 6.98
CA LEU A 36 -0.70 3.16 7.84
C LEU A 36 -1.26 1.83 7.29
N ALA A 37 -2.43 1.84 6.63
CA ALA A 37 -2.92 0.65 5.95
C ALA A 37 -2.00 0.21 4.80
N VAL A 38 -1.42 1.16 4.05
CA VAL A 38 -0.45 0.89 2.98
C VAL A 38 0.90 0.43 3.54
N GLU A 39 1.40 1.06 4.61
CA GLU A 39 2.62 0.65 5.32
C GLU A 39 2.54 -0.82 5.77
N ARG A 40 1.45 -1.20 6.42
CA ARG A 40 1.19 -2.60 6.83
C ARG A 40 1.12 -3.57 5.65
N LEU A 41 0.62 -3.13 4.49
CA LEU A 41 0.64 -3.95 3.29
C LEU A 41 2.08 -4.09 2.75
N ALA A 42 2.87 -3.01 2.76
CA ALA A 42 4.26 -3.03 2.35
C ALA A 42 5.08 -4.01 3.19
N ASP A 43 4.89 -4.01 4.51
CA ASP A 43 5.55 -4.95 5.43
C ASP A 43 5.19 -6.40 5.13
N LYS A 44 3.94 -6.66 4.76
CA LYS A 44 3.51 -7.99 4.35
C LYS A 44 4.12 -8.40 3.00
N LEU A 45 4.21 -7.49 2.04
CA LEU A 45 4.70 -7.80 0.69
C LEU A 45 6.22 -7.94 0.65
N PHE A 46 6.92 -7.13 1.44
CA PHE A 46 8.38 -7.03 1.47
C PHE A 46 8.86 -6.95 2.92
N PRO A 47 8.81 -8.06 3.68
CA PRO A 47 9.21 -8.07 5.08
C PRO A 47 10.67 -7.68 5.28
N ASP A 48 11.55 -8.15 4.37
CA ASP A 48 13.01 -8.05 4.53
C ASP A 48 13.64 -6.94 3.68
N PHE A 49 12.87 -5.91 3.31
CA PHE A 49 13.36 -4.81 2.46
C PHE A 49 13.07 -3.47 3.11
N HIS A 50 13.87 -2.45 2.82
CA HIS A 50 13.42 -1.07 3.00
C HIS A 50 12.32 -0.75 1.98
N LYS A 51 11.35 0.10 2.35
CA LYS A 51 10.24 0.47 1.45
C LYS A 51 10.05 1.98 1.45
N THR A 52 9.91 2.56 0.27
CA THR A 52 9.39 3.92 0.10
C THR A 52 7.92 3.85 -0.27
N ILE A 53 7.10 4.73 0.34
CA ILE A 53 5.67 4.78 0.11
C ILE A 53 5.29 6.19 -0.31
N GLU A 54 4.74 6.32 -1.51
CA GLU A 54 4.40 7.61 -2.11
C GLU A 54 2.93 7.68 -2.46
N ARG A 55 2.26 8.76 -2.05
CA ARG A 55 0.88 9.02 -2.46
C ARG A 55 0.88 9.56 -3.88
N GLN A 56 0.03 9.00 -4.72
CA GLN A 56 -0.15 9.45 -6.10
C GLN A 56 -1.43 10.26 -6.25
N PRO A 57 -1.51 11.15 -7.26
CA PRO A 57 -2.77 11.77 -7.66
C PRO A 57 -3.84 10.70 -7.89
N CYS A 58 -5.03 10.94 -7.33
CA CYS A 58 -6.14 10.00 -7.40
C CYS A 58 -7.43 10.79 -7.46
N SER A 59 -8.23 10.57 -8.50
CA SER A 59 -9.60 11.07 -8.55
C SER A 59 -10.49 10.13 -7.74
N PRO A 60 -11.27 10.63 -6.77
CA PRO A 60 -12.18 9.79 -6.01
C PRO A 60 -13.28 9.23 -6.93
N VAL A 61 -13.44 7.90 -6.91
CA VAL A 61 -14.49 7.18 -7.68
C VAL A 61 -15.09 6.12 -6.78
N GLY A 62 -16.39 6.25 -6.47
CA GLY A 62 -17.09 5.36 -5.55
C GLY A 62 -16.42 5.33 -4.19
N ARG A 63 -15.98 4.14 -3.75
CA ARG A 63 -15.26 3.95 -2.46
C ARG A 63 -13.76 4.18 -2.55
N LEU A 64 -13.21 4.49 -3.74
CA LEU A 64 -11.78 4.73 -3.88
C LEU A 64 -11.38 6.02 -3.16
N HIS A 65 -10.53 5.89 -2.15
CA HIS A 65 -10.05 7.02 -1.35
C HIS A 65 -8.70 7.56 -1.84
N SER A 66 -7.75 6.68 -2.15
CA SER A 66 -6.39 7.10 -2.53
C SER A 66 -5.62 6.03 -3.29
N LYS A 67 -4.70 6.47 -4.13
CA LYS A 67 -3.71 5.66 -4.85
C LYS A 67 -2.31 5.90 -4.26
N TRP A 68 -1.53 4.84 -4.15
CA TRP A 68 -0.19 4.85 -3.59
C TRP A 68 0.76 3.98 -4.42
N LEU A 69 2.06 4.25 -4.33
CA LEU A 69 3.13 3.39 -4.82
C LEU A 69 3.95 2.89 -3.64
N ILE A 70 4.22 1.58 -3.62
CA ILE A 70 5.24 0.98 -2.76
C ILE A 70 6.44 0.67 -3.66
N VAL A 71 7.59 1.27 -3.34
CA VAL A 71 8.86 1.01 -4.01
C VAL A 71 9.76 0.25 -3.04
N PRO A 72 10.01 -1.06 -3.25
CA PRO A 72 10.98 -1.79 -2.45
C PRO A 72 12.41 -1.29 -2.78
N GLY A 73 13.19 -1.01 -1.75
CA GLY A 73 14.58 -0.58 -1.81
C GLY A 73 15.55 -1.74 -1.56
N GLU A 74 16.59 -1.49 -0.76
CA GLU A 74 17.58 -2.51 -0.41
C GLU A 74 17.04 -3.51 0.63
N ALA A 75 17.57 -4.73 0.60
CA ALA A 75 17.26 -5.74 1.60
C ALA A 75 17.82 -5.31 2.97
N ILE A 76 17.03 -5.48 4.03
CA ILE A 76 17.45 -5.29 5.42
C ILE A 76 18.24 -6.55 5.78
N ARG A 77 19.56 -6.48 5.60
CA ARG A 77 20.50 -7.57 5.90
C ARG A 77 20.78 -7.71 7.39
#